data_AF-A0A9P5Y097-F1
#
_entry.id   AF-A0A9P5Y097-F1
#
_cell.length_a   1.000
_cell.length_b   1.000
_cell.length_c   1.000
_cell.angle_alpha   90.00
_cell.angle_beta   90.00
_cell.angle_gamma   90.00
#
_symmetry.space_group_name_H-M   'P 1'
#
loop_
_entity.id
_entity.type
_entity.pdbx_description
1 polymer ?
#
loop_
_entity_poly.entity_id
_entity_poly.type
_entity_poly.pdbx_seq_one_letter_code
_entity_poly.pdbx_strand_id
1 'polypeptide(L)'
;IGGPGSIQVRVPFLFQVASYTDSPVRPYDELVYTPGRWKYANDSFAFRITRIYVSSKKSTENGRRHWNIPEQLVVFDIGSDKDGVTTTTVSHPGSPSSRSV
;
A
#
# COMPACT_ATOMS: atom_id res chain seq x y z
N ILE A 1 -17.14 -16.84 -19.22
CA ILE A 1 -18.13 -17.83 -18.75
C ILE A 1 -18.56 -17.39 -17.35
N GLY A 2 -19.83 -17.03 -17.15
CA GLY A 2 -20.36 -16.61 -15.85
C GLY A 2 -21.86 -16.88 -15.82
N GLY A 3 -22.25 -17.94 -15.10
CA GLY A 3 -23.65 -18.35 -14.95
C GLY A 3 -24.36 -17.60 -13.82
N PRO A 4 -25.71 -17.69 -13.77
CA PRO A 4 -26.52 -17.05 -12.75
C PRO A 4 -26.23 -17.65 -11.36
N GLY A 5 -25.93 -16.79 -10.38
CA GLY A 5 -25.56 -17.19 -9.01
C GLY A 5 -24.13 -16.78 -8.59
N SER A 6 -23.34 -16.20 -9.50
CA SER A 6 -22.03 -15.63 -9.16
C SER A 6 -22.16 -14.16 -8.77
N ILE A 7 -21.94 -13.84 -7.49
CA ILE A 7 -21.63 -12.46 -7.08
C ILE A 7 -20.22 -12.17 -7.62
N GLN A 8 -20.15 -11.45 -8.73
CA GLN A 8 -18.91 -10.78 -9.10
C GLN A 8 -18.62 -9.72 -8.05
N VAL A 9 -17.70 -10.00 -7.13
CA VAL A 9 -17.02 -8.94 -6.38
C VAL A 9 -16.18 -8.18 -7.40
N ARG A 10 -16.77 -7.17 -8.04
CA ARG A 10 -16.00 -6.12 -8.72
C ARG A 10 -15.24 -5.43 -7.61
N VAL A 11 -14.03 -5.88 -7.28
CA VAL A 11 -13.17 -5.19 -6.30
C VAL A 11 -12.95 -3.76 -6.82
N PRO A 12 -13.61 -2.75 -6.24
CA PRO A 12 -13.43 -1.37 -6.69
C PRO A 12 -12.09 -0.84 -6.19
N PHE A 13 -11.47 -1.50 -5.21
CA PHE A 13 -10.28 -1.06 -4.52
C PHE A 13 -9.03 -1.85 -4.93
N LEU A 14 -7.88 -1.20 -4.83
CA LEU A 14 -6.55 -1.79 -4.95
C LEU A 14 -5.83 -1.66 -3.61
N PHE A 15 -5.23 -2.77 -3.19
CA PHE A 15 -4.28 -2.85 -2.09
C PHE A 15 -2.99 -3.43 -2.67
N GLN A 16 -1.91 -2.66 -2.63
CA GLN A 16 -0.64 -3.04 -3.25
C GLN A 16 0.49 -2.92 -2.23
N VAL A 17 1.25 -4.00 -2.07
CA VAL A 17 2.51 -4.01 -1.33
C VAL A 17 3.64 -4.13 -2.35
N ALA A 18 4.66 -3.28 -2.23
CA ALA A 18 5.85 -3.31 -3.07
C ALA A 18 7.10 -3.24 -2.19
N SER A 19 8.03 -4.17 -2.40
CA SER A 19 9.35 -4.16 -1.76
C SER A 19 10.38 -3.72 -2.79
N TYR A 20 10.80 -2.46 -2.71
CA TYR A 20 11.85 -1.91 -3.56
C TYR A 20 13.20 -2.38 -3.04
N THR A 21 13.81 -3.34 -3.74
CA THR A 21 15.14 -3.88 -3.40
C THR A 21 16.28 -2.99 -3.88
N ASP A 22 16.02 -2.09 -4.83
CA ASP A 22 16.94 -1.06 -5.29
C ASP A 22 16.17 0.22 -5.62
N SER A 23 16.69 1.37 -5.18
CA SER A 23 16.14 2.69 -5.48
C SER A 23 17.14 3.81 -5.19
N PRO A 24 17.00 5.01 -5.82
CA PRO A 24 17.82 6.19 -5.50
C PRO A 24 17.74 6.65 -4.02
N VAL A 25 16.71 6.19 -3.30
CA VAL A 25 16.48 6.50 -1.88
C VAL A 25 16.81 5.34 -0.94
N ARG A 26 17.54 4.32 -1.43
CA ARG A 26 17.83 3.03 -0.78
C ARG A 26 16.59 2.11 -0.76
N PRO A 27 16.74 0.82 -0.42
CA PRO A 27 15.61 -0.10 -0.37
C PRO A 27 14.55 0.33 0.64
N TYR A 28 13.28 0.10 0.31
CA TYR A 28 12.13 0.37 1.18
C TYR A 28 10.90 -0.43 0.75
N ASP A 29 9.94 -0.54 1.65
CA ASP A 29 8.64 -1.17 1.41
C ASP A 29 7.58 -0.09 1.34
N GLU A 30 6.60 -0.29 0.47
CA GLU A 30 5.47 0.59 0.25
C GLU A 30 4.16 -0.20 0.33
N LEU A 31 3.17 0.39 0.98
CA LEU A 31 1.79 -0.04 0.93
C LEU A 31 0.92 1.10 0.39
N VAL A 32 0.26 0.85 -0.73
CA VAL A 32 -0.70 1.77 -1.35
C VAL A 32 -2.12 1.23 -1.17
N TYR A 33 -3.00 2.11 -0.69
CA TYR A 33 -4.44 1.85 -0.66
C TYR A 33 -5.22 2.82 -1.56
N THR A 34 -5.97 2.23 -2.48
CA THR A 34 -6.85 2.93 -3.41
C THR A 34 -8.26 2.37 -3.24
N PRO A 35 -9.18 3.06 -2.56
CA PRO A 35 -10.56 2.56 -2.33
C PRO A 35 -11.39 2.47 -3.62
N GLY A 36 -10.97 3.17 -4.67
CA GLY A 36 -11.47 2.96 -6.02
C GLY A 36 -11.45 4.19 -6.91
N ARG A 37 -12.32 4.21 -7.92
CA ARG A 37 -12.41 5.30 -8.89
C ARG A 37 -13.34 6.40 -8.41
N TRP A 38 -12.87 7.64 -8.47
CA TRP A 38 -13.62 8.81 -8.08
C TRP A 38 -13.92 9.67 -9.30
N LYS A 39 -15.04 10.37 -9.27
CA LYS A 39 -15.42 11.34 -10.31
C LYS A 39 -14.68 12.66 -10.08
N TYR A 40 -14.07 13.20 -11.13
CA TYR A 40 -13.40 14.50 -11.12
C TYR A 40 -14.31 15.59 -11.69
N ALA A 41 -13.93 16.86 -11.51
CA ALA A 41 -14.72 18.02 -11.96
C ALA A 41 -14.95 18.06 -13.49
N ASN A 42 -14.09 17.40 -14.27
CA ASN A 42 -14.22 17.24 -15.71
C ASN A 42 -15.03 15.98 -16.11
N ASP A 43 -15.84 15.44 -15.21
CA ASP A 43 -16.64 14.22 -15.36
C ASP A 43 -15.85 12.91 -15.60
N SER A 44 -14.52 12.96 -15.63
CA SER A 44 -13.69 11.76 -15.75
C SER A 44 -13.66 10.94 -14.45
N PHE A 45 -13.40 9.63 -14.58
CA PHE A 45 -13.22 8.73 -13.45
C PHE A 45 -11.78 8.22 -13.41
N ALA A 46 -11.08 8.39 -12.30
CA ALA A 46 -9.76 7.79 -12.11
C ALA A 46 -9.60 7.22 -10.71
N PHE A 47 -8.71 6.24 -10.57
CA PHE A 47 -8.34 5.69 -9.28
C PHE A 47 -7.72 6.78 -8.41
N ARG A 48 -8.05 6.78 -7.12
CA ARG A 48 -7.46 7.70 -6.16
C ARG A 48 -6.83 6.95 -5.01
N ILE A 49 -5.53 7.13 -4.88
CA ILE A 49 -4.79 6.69 -3.71
C ILE A 49 -5.20 7.59 -2.54
N THR A 50 -5.67 7.00 -1.44
CA THR A 50 -6.06 7.74 -0.23
C THR A 50 -5.07 7.56 0.91
N ARG A 51 -4.26 6.49 0.89
CA ARG A 51 -3.23 6.22 1.89
C ARG A 51 -2.01 5.60 1.20
N ILE A 52 -0.84 6.10 1.58
CA ILE A 52 0.46 5.50 1.23
C ILE A 52 1.28 5.40 2.50
N TYR A 53 1.82 4.22 2.75
CA TYR A 53 2.70 3.94 3.87
C TYR A 53 4.05 3.46 3.35
N VAL A 54 5.14 3.95 3.93
CA VAL A 54 6.50 3.60 3.50
C VAL A 54 7.41 3.32 4.69
N SER A 55 8.41 2.44 4.51
CA SER A 55 9.40 2.13 5.55
C SER A 55 10.61 3.07 5.59
N SER A 56 10.72 4.02 4.64
CA SER A 56 11.86 4.93 4.52
C SER A 56 11.48 6.40 4.73
N LYS A 57 12.11 7.04 5.72
CA LYS A 57 12.01 8.50 5.95
C LYS A 57 12.41 9.31 4.73
N LYS A 58 13.48 8.87 4.04
CA LYS A 58 13.98 9.53 2.83
C LYS A 58 12.97 9.44 1.68
N SER A 59 12.24 8.33 1.56
CA SER A 59 11.11 8.23 0.63
C SER A 59 10.02 9.21 1.02
N THR A 60 9.56 9.17 2.27
CA THR A 60 8.48 10.04 2.77
C THR A 60 8.74 11.52 2.51
N GLU A 61 9.96 11.99 2.83
CA GLU A 61 10.34 13.39 2.64
C GLU A 61 10.38 13.80 1.17
N ASN A 62 10.95 12.95 0.30
CA ASN A 62 10.99 13.21 -1.13
C ASN A 62 9.59 13.16 -1.78
N GLY A 63 8.76 12.20 -1.38
CA GLY A 63 7.37 12.04 -1.79
C GLY A 63 6.55 13.31 -1.54
N ARG A 64 6.59 13.79 -0.30
CA ARG A 64 5.93 15.02 0.14
C ARG A 64 6.48 16.25 -0.58
N ARG A 65 7.81 16.36 -0.70
CA ARG A 65 8.46 17.56 -1.25
C ARG A 65 8.22 17.73 -2.75
N HIS A 66 8.31 16.66 -3.54
CA HIS A 66 8.28 16.79 -5.01
C HIS A 66 6.90 16.51 -5.61
N TRP A 67 6.07 15.67 -4.97
CA TRP A 67 4.79 15.25 -5.52
C TRP A 67 3.59 15.58 -4.63
N ASN A 68 3.82 16.22 -3.47
CA ASN A 68 2.78 16.51 -2.48
C ASN A 68 2.00 15.26 -2.06
N ILE A 69 2.67 14.11 -2.07
CA ILE A 69 2.07 12.84 -1.69
C ILE A 69 2.13 12.72 -0.16
N PRO A 70 1.01 12.47 0.53
CA PRO A 70 0.97 12.37 1.99
C PRO A 70 1.47 11.00 2.48
N GLU A 71 2.68 10.59 2.08
CA GLU A 71 3.30 9.35 2.57
C GLU A 71 3.40 9.36 4.09
N GLN A 72 3.12 8.22 4.72
CA GLN A 72 3.23 8.04 6.17
C GLN A 72 4.32 7.02 6.48
N LEU A 73 5.23 7.37 7.38
CA LEU A 73 6.29 6.45 7.81
C LEU A 73 5.71 5.36 8.73
N VAL A 74 6.00 4.11 8.42
CA VAL A 74 5.55 2.93 9.20
C VAL A 74 6.68 1.90 9.28
N VAL A 75 6.44 0.84 10.08
CA VAL A 75 7.30 -0.34 10.13
C VAL A 75 6.57 -1.51 9.46
N PHE A 76 7.29 -2.21 8.58
CA PHE A 76 6.82 -3.41 7.90
C PHE A 76 7.48 -4.65 8.49
N ASP A 77 6.71 -5.72 8.66
CA ASP A 77 7.22 -7.09 8.85
C ASP A 77 6.59 -7.95 7.76
N ILE A 78 7.40 -8.41 6.80
CA ILE A 78 6.97 -9.18 5.63
C ILE A 78 7.66 -10.54 5.69
N GLY A 79 6.85 -11.59 5.77
CA GLY A 79 7.33 -12.96 5.80
C GLY A 79 6.47 -13.86 4.93
N SER A 80 7.09 -14.86 4.32
CA SER A 80 6.38 -15.92 3.60
C SER A 80 6.50 -17.22 4.39
N ASP A 81 5.40 -17.96 4.51
CA ASP A 81 5.42 -19.28 5.11
C ASP A 81 5.77 -20.37 4.08
N LYS A 82 5.92 -21.60 4.59
CA LYS A 82 6.18 -22.80 3.78
C LYS A 82 5.08 -23.15 2.79
N ASP A 83 3.87 -22.62 2.98
CA ASP A 83 2.71 -22.87 2.13
C ASP A 83 2.57 -21.78 1.04
N GLY A 84 3.52 -20.83 0.98
CA GLY A 84 3.57 -19.75 0.01
C GLY A 84 2.72 -18.53 0.38
N VAL A 85 2.15 -18.50 1.59
CA VAL A 85 1.38 -17.35 2.07
C VAL A 85 2.34 -16.26 2.51
N THR A 86 2.21 -15.08 1.91
CA THR A 86 2.95 -13.88 2.35
C THR A 86 2.10 -13.06 3.29
N THR A 87 2.57 -12.90 4.52
CA THR A 87 1.97 -12.05 5.54
C THR A 87 2.73 -10.74 5.61
N THR A 88 2.00 -9.62 5.57
CA THR A 88 2.55 -8.27 5.72
C THR A 88 1.88 -7.59 6.90
N THR A 89 2.65 -7.31 7.93
CA THR A 89 2.21 -6.54 9.10
C THR A 89 2.72 -5.11 8.98
N VAL A 90 1.83 -4.14 9.18
CA VAL A 90 2.14 -2.71 9.15
C VAL A 90 1.81 -2.09 10.51
N SER A 91 2.78 -1.40 11.10
CA SER A 91 2.61 -0.77 12.42
C SER A 91 3.18 0.65 12.46
N HIS A 92 2.65 1.48 13.37
CA HIS A 92 3.19 2.81 13.59
C HIS A 92 4.59 2.70 14.21
N PRO A 93 5.56 3.58 13.88
CA PRO A 93 6.94 3.46 14.40
C PRO A 93 7.06 3.53 15.92
N GLY A 94 6.08 4.13 16.60
CA GLY A 94 5.99 4.20 18.06
C GLY A 94 5.15 3.07 18.70
N SER A 95 4.60 2.15 17.91
CA SER A 95 3.86 1.01 18.46
C SER A 95 4.81 0.01 19.12
N PRO A 96 4.43 -0.62 20.25
CA PRO A 96 5.18 -1.73 20.82
C PRO A 96 5.40 -2.80 19.75
N SER A 97 6.61 -3.38 19.70
CA SER A 97 6.90 -4.46 18.74
C SER A 97 5.95 -5.62 18.99
N SER A 98 5.05 -5.89 18.05
CA SER A 98 4.24 -7.10 18.00
C SER A 98 5.12 -8.26 17.51
N ARG A 99 6.13 -8.63 18.28
CA ARG A 99 6.70 -9.97 18.21
C ARG A 99 6.38 -10.67 19.51
N SER A 100 5.27 -11.37 19.51
CA SER A 100 4.94 -12.37 20.51
C SER A 100 4.53 -13.61 19.76
N VAL A 101 5.21 -14.70 20.14
CA VAL A 101 5.11 -16.11 19.67
C VAL A 101 5.90 -16.42 18.41
#